data_AF-A0A1G1BNV8-F1
#
_entry.id   AF-A0A1G1BNV8-F1
#
_cell.length_a   1.000
_cell.length_b   1.000
_cell.length_c   1.000
_cell.angle_alpha   90.00
_cell.angle_beta   90.00
_cell.angle_gamma   90.00
#
_symmetry.space_group_name_H-M   'P 1'
#
loop_
_entity.id
_entity.type
_entity.pdbx_description
1 polymer ?
#
loop_
_entity_poly.entity_id
_entity_poly.type
_entity_poly.pdbx_seq_one_letter_code
_entity_poly.pdbx_strand_id
1 'polypeptide(L)'
;MLVTQAAFAAETGKLPSLKGVWEGEGTAPTSAQKIVTSLRLEVTRQEGPLLWADDVWRVRDAASDKFTAEWRHDPMLGSLDPAGTKAVLSKEGARFTLRLLDADHVEAGFASARTDGGEDIAYWAVLTRQGAAPLPVAPQAPPVLTGAWRGQPQAAQPAGPITAPLCLDVIRQDGALVWLDDIWVPVDPATGAPSTKELRRDRMMGSFDSSGRKAVVVKANARYSLELLEPDRMLVEFVRIGGKEEAAMAFYALLRRNGTEPEPAATAAPDMRGSWEGESRYAMPSGPVASRFRLEVKRQEGLVLWADDVYYPIDPATGQLQAEAKREPLLGGLRPDGTGGALSKTDARFVFTLLGPDRLLAEFVGMRGKEKVPPMCFYAILDRHRP
;
A
#
# COMPACT_ATOMS: atom_id res chain seq x y z
N MET A 1 -11.41 -20.66 15.16
CA MET A 1 -11.08 -21.89 14.41
C MET A 1 -10.43 -21.42 13.11
N LEU A 2 -9.09 -21.28 13.13
CA LEU A 2 -8.27 -20.70 12.07
C LEU A 2 -7.25 -21.77 11.66
N VAL A 3 -7.71 -22.71 10.85
CA VAL A 3 -6.86 -23.68 10.16
C VAL A 3 -7.38 -23.69 8.73
N THR A 4 -6.45 -23.71 7.75
CA THR A 4 -6.64 -23.81 6.29
C THR A 4 -6.69 -22.54 5.43
N GLN A 5 -5.77 -21.58 5.61
CA GLN A 5 -5.49 -20.56 4.55
C GLN A 5 -4.07 -20.62 3.97
N ALA A 6 -3.09 -21.15 4.70
CA ALA A 6 -1.74 -21.37 4.17
C ALA A 6 -1.59 -22.67 3.34
N ALA A 7 -2.60 -23.54 3.33
CA ALA A 7 -2.46 -24.91 2.82
C ALA A 7 -2.63 -25.05 1.29
N PHE A 8 -3.45 -24.23 0.63
CA PHE A 8 -3.83 -24.50 -0.76
C PHE A 8 -2.69 -24.33 -1.79
N ALA A 9 -1.80 -23.34 -1.61
CA ALA A 9 -0.64 -23.16 -2.49
C ALA A 9 0.55 -24.06 -2.11
N ALA A 10 0.70 -24.37 -0.82
CA ALA A 10 1.74 -25.27 -0.33
C ALA A 10 1.51 -26.74 -0.72
N GLU A 11 0.25 -27.17 -0.86
CA GLU A 11 -0.09 -28.56 -1.17
C GLU A 11 0.06 -28.94 -2.65
N THR A 12 -0.01 -27.98 -3.59
CA THR A 12 0.01 -28.29 -5.03
C THR A 12 1.27 -27.81 -5.76
N GLY A 13 2.08 -26.93 -5.14
CA GLY A 13 3.22 -26.28 -5.78
C GLY A 13 2.83 -25.38 -6.97
N LYS A 14 1.53 -25.08 -7.13
CA LYS A 14 0.99 -24.25 -8.22
C LYS A 14 0.29 -23.03 -7.64
N LEU A 15 0.57 -21.87 -8.21
CA LEU A 15 -0.13 -20.64 -7.85
C LEU A 15 -1.62 -20.74 -8.23
N PRO A 16 -2.53 -20.18 -7.42
CA PRO A 16 -3.94 -20.18 -7.74
C PRO A 16 -4.21 -19.36 -9.00
N SER A 17 -5.20 -19.79 -9.79
CA SER A 17 -5.63 -19.04 -10.95
C SER A 17 -6.63 -17.96 -10.53
N LEU A 18 -6.23 -16.70 -10.72
CA LEU A 18 -7.09 -15.54 -10.59
C LEU A 18 -7.79 -15.18 -11.90
N LYS A 19 -7.49 -15.86 -13.02
CA LYS A 19 -8.11 -15.59 -14.32
C LYS A 19 -9.64 -15.64 -14.24
N GLY A 20 -10.30 -14.70 -14.91
CA GLY A 20 -11.75 -14.58 -14.94
C GLY A 20 -12.26 -13.26 -14.34
N VAL A 21 -13.56 -13.19 -14.11
CA VAL A 21 -14.26 -12.00 -13.60
C VAL A 21 -14.57 -12.20 -12.12
N TRP A 22 -14.25 -11.19 -11.32
CA TRP A 22 -14.57 -11.10 -9.89
C TRP A 22 -15.43 -9.87 -9.66
N GLU A 23 -16.60 -10.02 -9.07
CA GLU A 23 -17.59 -8.96 -8.95
C GLU A 23 -18.03 -8.71 -7.51
N GLY A 24 -18.35 -7.46 -7.20
CA GLY A 24 -18.85 -7.07 -5.89
C GLY A 24 -19.32 -5.63 -5.86
N GLU A 25 -19.74 -5.19 -4.67
CA GLU A 25 -19.99 -3.77 -4.40
C GLU A 25 -18.96 -3.25 -3.40
N GLY A 26 -18.37 -2.10 -3.72
CA GLY A 26 -17.54 -1.33 -2.81
C GLY A 26 -18.30 -0.12 -2.29
N THR A 27 -18.06 0.26 -1.05
CA THR A 27 -18.52 1.56 -0.53
C THR A 27 -17.31 2.41 -0.20
N ALA A 28 -17.23 3.57 -0.83
CA ALA A 28 -16.16 4.55 -0.67
C ALA A 28 -16.68 5.79 0.09
N PRO A 29 -15.93 6.31 1.08
CA PRO A 29 -16.19 7.63 1.62
C PRO A 29 -15.66 8.70 0.67
N THR A 30 -16.40 9.81 0.55
CA THR A 30 -15.92 11.05 -0.06
C THR A 30 -16.07 12.21 0.90
N SER A 31 -15.60 13.39 0.48
CA SER A 31 -15.64 14.60 1.29
C SER A 31 -17.09 14.97 1.67
N ALA A 32 -18.03 14.78 0.74
CA ALA A 32 -19.42 15.16 0.88
C ALA A 32 -20.34 13.99 1.32
N GLN A 33 -20.07 12.77 0.87
CA GLN A 33 -21.02 11.66 0.99
C GLN A 33 -20.35 10.29 1.00
N LYS A 34 -21.16 9.23 0.96
CA LYS A 34 -20.70 7.88 0.63
C LYS A 34 -21.07 7.58 -0.82
N ILE A 35 -20.20 6.88 -1.52
CA ILE A 35 -20.43 6.42 -2.88
C ILE A 35 -20.44 4.89 -2.86
N VAL A 36 -21.45 4.31 -3.51
CA VAL A 36 -21.52 2.87 -3.75
C VAL A 36 -21.08 2.61 -5.18
N THR A 37 -20.15 1.69 -5.35
CA THR A 37 -19.56 1.33 -6.63
C THR A 37 -19.82 -0.14 -6.90
N SER A 38 -20.33 -0.46 -8.10
CA SER A 38 -20.30 -1.82 -8.60
C SER A 38 -18.93 -2.03 -9.24
N LEU A 39 -18.17 -2.98 -8.71
CA LEU A 39 -16.79 -3.26 -9.09
C LEU A 39 -16.69 -4.63 -9.75
N ARG A 40 -15.88 -4.70 -10.80
CA ARG A 40 -15.41 -5.91 -11.44
C ARG A 40 -13.90 -5.84 -11.59
N LEU A 41 -13.22 -6.86 -11.07
CA LEU A 41 -11.83 -7.13 -11.41
C LEU A 41 -11.83 -8.21 -12.49
N GLU A 42 -11.40 -7.84 -13.71
CA GLU A 42 -11.37 -8.76 -14.84
C GLU A 42 -9.92 -9.18 -15.11
N VAL A 43 -9.50 -10.35 -14.64
CA VAL A 43 -8.15 -10.88 -14.88
C VAL A 43 -8.13 -11.57 -16.25
N THR A 44 -7.62 -10.88 -17.25
CA THR A 44 -7.65 -11.30 -18.66
C THR A 44 -6.51 -12.27 -19.00
N ARG A 45 -5.35 -12.11 -18.35
CA ARG A 45 -4.17 -12.98 -18.53
C ARG A 45 -3.45 -13.20 -17.21
N GLN A 46 -2.95 -14.41 -17.01
CA GLN A 46 -2.07 -14.76 -15.90
C GLN A 46 -0.94 -15.66 -16.40
N GLU A 47 0.30 -15.31 -16.08
CA GLU A 47 1.50 -16.08 -16.42
C GLU A 47 2.37 -16.30 -15.18
N GLY A 48 2.24 -17.48 -14.58
CA GLY A 48 2.82 -17.75 -13.26
C GLY A 48 2.27 -16.74 -12.24
N PRO A 49 3.12 -15.93 -11.58
CA PRO A 49 2.66 -14.91 -10.65
C PRO A 49 2.14 -13.65 -11.33
N LEU A 50 2.40 -13.43 -12.63
CA LEU A 50 2.12 -12.16 -13.30
C LEU A 50 0.66 -12.05 -13.72
N LEU A 51 0.08 -10.86 -13.54
CA LEU A 51 -1.33 -10.58 -13.78
C LEU A 51 -1.50 -9.40 -14.74
N TRP A 52 -2.39 -9.56 -15.72
CA TRP A 52 -2.99 -8.48 -16.50
C TRP A 52 -4.48 -8.50 -16.21
N ALA A 53 -4.99 -7.35 -15.80
CA ALA A 53 -6.38 -7.22 -15.41
C ALA A 53 -6.95 -5.86 -15.82
N ASP A 54 -8.26 -5.72 -15.75
CA ASP A 54 -8.96 -4.46 -15.90
C ASP A 54 -9.77 -4.17 -14.63
N ASP A 55 -9.68 -2.92 -14.15
CA ASP A 55 -10.57 -2.38 -13.13
C ASP A 55 -11.79 -1.83 -13.84
N VAL A 56 -12.91 -2.54 -13.70
CA VAL A 56 -14.15 -2.28 -14.40
C VAL A 56 -15.20 -1.86 -13.40
N TRP A 57 -15.67 -0.62 -13.46
CA TRP A 57 -16.51 -0.08 -12.40
C TRP A 57 -17.52 0.94 -12.87
N ARG A 58 -18.56 1.13 -12.05
CA ARG A 58 -19.59 2.16 -12.23
C ARG A 58 -20.17 2.59 -10.90
N VAL A 59 -20.70 3.80 -10.85
CA VAL A 59 -21.14 4.44 -9.60
C VAL A 59 -22.65 4.38 -9.47
N ARG A 60 -23.15 4.21 -8.25
CA ARG A 60 -24.56 4.40 -7.94
C ARG A 60 -24.87 5.89 -7.83
N ASP A 61 -25.77 6.37 -8.67
CA ASP A 61 -26.25 7.74 -8.63
C ASP A 61 -27.14 7.95 -7.39
N ALA A 62 -26.81 8.99 -6.61
CA ALA A 62 -27.48 9.25 -5.33
C ALA A 62 -28.93 9.69 -5.49
N ALA A 63 -29.30 10.33 -6.61
CA ALA A 63 -30.64 10.84 -6.84
C ALA A 63 -31.62 9.76 -7.31
N SER A 64 -31.16 8.83 -8.13
CA SER A 64 -31.97 7.77 -8.73
C SER A 64 -31.86 6.40 -8.05
N ASP A 65 -30.88 6.22 -7.15
CA ASP A 65 -30.49 4.94 -6.53
C ASP A 65 -30.21 3.82 -7.55
N LYS A 66 -29.80 4.22 -8.76
CA LYS A 66 -29.44 3.31 -9.86
C LYS A 66 -27.98 3.48 -10.22
N PHE A 67 -27.35 2.40 -10.67
CA PHE A 67 -26.01 2.49 -11.25
C PHE A 67 -26.02 3.27 -12.56
N THR A 68 -24.98 4.07 -12.77
CA THR A 68 -24.74 4.75 -14.04
C THR A 68 -24.70 3.74 -15.19
N ALA A 69 -25.16 4.14 -16.37
CA ALA A 69 -25.17 3.27 -17.54
C ALA A 69 -23.75 2.95 -18.03
N GLU A 70 -22.84 3.93 -17.94
CA GLU A 70 -21.46 3.81 -18.38
C GLU A 70 -20.63 2.98 -17.40
N TRP A 71 -19.92 2.00 -17.94
CA TRP A 71 -18.83 1.29 -17.27
C TRP A 71 -17.51 1.96 -17.63
N ARG A 72 -16.69 2.18 -16.60
CA ARG A 72 -15.30 2.62 -16.75
C ARG A 72 -14.40 1.41 -16.75
N HIS A 73 -13.32 1.47 -17.52
CA HIS A 73 -12.37 0.39 -17.70
C HIS A 73 -10.96 0.96 -17.63
N ASP A 74 -10.18 0.56 -16.64
CA ASP A 74 -8.78 0.97 -16.51
C ASP A 74 -7.86 -0.26 -16.46
N PRO A 75 -6.88 -0.38 -17.38
CA PRO A 75 -5.97 -1.51 -17.39
C PRO A 75 -5.05 -1.47 -16.17
N MET A 76 -4.77 -2.66 -15.65
CA MET A 76 -3.94 -2.91 -14.49
C MET A 76 -2.93 -4.02 -14.74
N LEU A 77 -1.78 -3.86 -14.12
CA LEU A 77 -0.70 -4.84 -14.14
C LEU A 77 -0.28 -5.16 -12.71
N GLY A 78 0.16 -6.39 -12.47
CA GLY A 78 0.62 -6.75 -11.15
C GLY A 78 1.08 -8.19 -11.00
N SER A 79 1.11 -8.65 -9.75
CA SER A 79 1.56 -10.01 -9.45
C SER A 79 0.98 -10.59 -8.15
N LEU A 80 0.91 -11.92 -8.10
CA LEU A 80 0.75 -12.71 -6.89
C LEU A 80 2.03 -12.76 -6.06
N ASP A 81 1.88 -12.87 -4.74
CA ASP A 81 2.98 -13.18 -3.85
C ASP A 81 3.46 -14.64 -4.05
N PRO A 82 4.67 -15.00 -3.59
CA PRO A 82 5.18 -16.36 -3.77
C PRO A 82 4.32 -17.45 -3.12
N ALA A 83 3.57 -17.09 -2.06
CA ALA A 83 2.63 -17.99 -1.40
C ALA A 83 1.29 -18.10 -2.13
N GLY A 84 1.02 -17.28 -3.15
CA GLY A 84 -0.26 -17.26 -3.87
C GLY A 84 -1.46 -16.84 -3.00
N THR A 85 -1.23 -16.22 -1.85
CA THR A 85 -2.29 -15.81 -0.92
C THR A 85 -2.66 -14.33 -1.05
N LYS A 86 -1.77 -13.55 -1.69
CA LYS A 86 -1.94 -12.12 -1.90
C LYS A 86 -1.62 -11.76 -3.34
N ALA A 87 -2.17 -10.66 -3.80
CA ALA A 87 -1.76 -10.03 -5.04
C ALA A 87 -1.69 -8.52 -4.87
N VAL A 88 -0.90 -7.89 -5.72
CA VAL A 88 -0.92 -6.44 -5.89
C VAL A 88 -1.14 -6.14 -7.36
N LEU A 89 -1.98 -5.14 -7.65
CA LEU A 89 -2.24 -4.61 -8.99
C LEU A 89 -2.13 -3.08 -8.92
N SER A 90 -1.66 -2.46 -10.00
CA SER A 90 -1.52 -1.01 -10.10
C SER A 90 -2.04 -0.49 -11.41
N LYS A 91 -2.61 0.71 -11.36
CA LYS A 91 -2.93 1.59 -12.50
C LYS A 91 -2.51 3.01 -12.16
N GLU A 92 -2.73 3.93 -13.09
CA GLU A 92 -2.28 5.32 -12.91
C GLU A 92 -2.98 5.93 -11.69
N GLY A 93 -2.18 6.40 -10.74
CA GLY A 93 -2.65 7.06 -9.52
C GLY A 93 -3.37 6.14 -8.52
N ALA A 94 -3.40 4.82 -8.71
CA ALA A 94 -4.10 3.90 -7.81
C ALA A 94 -3.51 2.49 -7.75
N ARG A 95 -3.87 1.78 -6.69
CA ARG A 95 -3.47 0.38 -6.47
C ARG A 95 -4.60 -0.44 -5.87
N PHE A 96 -4.52 -1.75 -6.12
CA PHE A 96 -5.29 -2.77 -5.43
C PHE A 96 -4.35 -3.70 -4.69
N THR A 97 -4.65 -3.97 -3.43
CA THR A 97 -4.10 -5.10 -2.68
C THR A 97 -5.18 -6.16 -2.59
N LEU A 98 -4.88 -7.38 -3.01
CA LEU A 98 -5.79 -8.52 -2.98
C LEU A 98 -5.34 -9.50 -1.91
N ARG A 99 -6.30 -10.05 -1.17
CA ARG A 99 -6.12 -11.19 -0.27
C ARG A 99 -7.11 -12.27 -0.67
N LEU A 100 -6.61 -13.44 -1.04
CA LEU A 100 -7.48 -14.58 -1.33
C LEU A 100 -8.10 -15.05 -0.02
N LEU A 101 -9.43 -15.13 0.00
CA LEU A 101 -10.17 -15.69 1.14
C LEU A 101 -10.36 -17.19 0.94
N ASP A 102 -10.72 -17.57 -0.28
CA ASP A 102 -10.82 -18.94 -0.79
C ASP A 102 -10.72 -18.94 -2.35
N ALA A 103 -11.16 -20.00 -3.01
CA ALA A 103 -11.08 -20.15 -4.48
C ALA A 103 -12.03 -19.21 -5.27
N ASP A 104 -13.11 -18.77 -4.62
CA ASP A 104 -14.22 -18.02 -5.21
C ASP A 104 -14.37 -16.63 -4.60
N HIS A 105 -13.60 -16.29 -3.56
CA HIS A 105 -13.68 -15.00 -2.89
C HIS A 105 -12.30 -14.35 -2.70
N VAL A 106 -12.23 -13.06 -3.05
CA VAL A 106 -11.06 -12.20 -2.84
C VAL A 106 -11.50 -10.95 -2.09
N GLU A 107 -10.75 -10.57 -1.06
CA GLU A 107 -10.85 -9.25 -0.48
C GLU A 107 -9.90 -8.29 -1.20
N ALA A 108 -10.43 -7.17 -1.69
CA ALA A 108 -9.71 -6.18 -2.46
C ALA A 108 -9.68 -4.84 -1.72
N GLY A 109 -8.49 -4.31 -1.46
CA GLY A 109 -8.26 -2.99 -0.89
C GLY A 109 -7.83 -2.03 -1.98
N PHE A 110 -8.69 -1.07 -2.30
CA PHE A 110 -8.40 0.01 -3.24
C PHE A 110 -7.81 1.21 -2.50
N ALA A 111 -6.78 1.83 -3.09
CA ALA A 111 -6.28 3.12 -2.64
C ALA A 111 -5.85 3.96 -3.85
N SER A 112 -6.46 5.13 -4.01
CA SER A 112 -6.03 6.15 -4.97
C SER A 112 -5.28 7.28 -4.26
N ALA A 113 -4.24 7.76 -4.93
CA ALA A 113 -3.46 8.93 -4.56
C ALA A 113 -3.20 9.72 -5.85
N ARG A 114 -4.23 10.41 -6.34
CA ARG A 114 -4.24 10.98 -7.70
C ARG A 114 -3.59 12.36 -7.71
N THR A 115 -2.94 12.70 -8.82
CA THR A 115 -2.37 14.04 -9.07
C THR A 115 -3.21 14.90 -10.01
N ASP A 116 -4.24 14.33 -10.62
CA ASP A 116 -5.10 14.96 -11.63
C ASP A 116 -6.32 15.70 -11.05
N GLY A 117 -6.39 15.83 -9.72
CA GLY A 117 -7.48 16.54 -9.03
C GLY A 117 -8.74 15.70 -8.81
N GLY A 118 -8.73 14.40 -9.12
CA GLY A 118 -9.75 13.48 -8.62
C GLY A 118 -9.68 13.31 -7.10
N GLU A 119 -10.79 12.92 -6.46
CA GLU A 119 -10.79 12.66 -5.01
C GLU A 119 -9.90 11.46 -4.65
N ASP A 120 -9.09 11.61 -3.61
CA ASP A 120 -8.34 10.52 -3.00
C ASP A 120 -9.29 9.65 -2.20
N ILE A 121 -9.41 8.39 -2.60
CA ILE A 121 -10.39 7.45 -2.10
C ILE A 121 -9.67 6.15 -1.77
N ALA A 122 -10.02 5.58 -0.62
CA ALA A 122 -9.64 4.22 -0.28
C ALA A 122 -10.82 3.45 0.30
N TYR A 123 -10.90 2.16 0.01
CA TYR A 123 -11.94 1.29 0.55
C TYR A 123 -11.56 -0.17 0.38
N TRP A 124 -12.25 -1.02 1.12
CA TRP A 124 -12.22 -2.47 0.96
C TRP A 124 -13.54 -2.97 0.37
N ALA A 125 -13.45 -4.01 -0.43
CA ALA A 125 -14.58 -4.75 -0.95
C ALA A 125 -14.26 -6.25 -0.95
N VAL A 126 -15.28 -7.09 -0.82
CA VAL A 126 -15.18 -8.52 -1.10
C VAL A 126 -15.73 -8.76 -2.49
N LEU A 127 -14.92 -9.37 -3.34
CA LEU A 127 -15.26 -9.73 -4.71
C LEU A 127 -15.48 -11.23 -4.78
N THR A 128 -16.56 -11.61 -5.42
CA THR A 128 -16.97 -12.99 -5.65
C THR A 128 -16.71 -13.35 -7.10
N ARG A 129 -16.17 -14.53 -7.35
CA ARG A 129 -15.98 -15.05 -8.70
C ARG A 129 -17.33 -15.13 -9.41
N GLN A 130 -17.39 -14.70 -10.66
CA GLN A 130 -18.63 -14.73 -11.43
C GLN A 130 -19.23 -16.15 -11.46
N GLY A 131 -20.51 -16.25 -11.09
CA GLY A 131 -21.25 -17.51 -11.01
C GLY A 131 -21.09 -18.28 -9.70
N ALA A 132 -20.22 -17.84 -8.79
CA ALA A 132 -20.15 -18.39 -7.44
C ALA A 132 -21.22 -17.77 -6.52
N ALA A 133 -21.53 -18.48 -5.44
CA ALA A 133 -22.42 -17.94 -4.40
C ALA A 133 -21.67 -16.87 -3.58
N PRO A 134 -22.32 -15.78 -3.15
CA PRO A 134 -21.69 -14.78 -2.29
C PRO A 134 -21.19 -15.38 -0.97
N LEU A 135 -20.10 -14.82 -0.45
CA LEU A 135 -19.56 -15.25 0.84
C LEU A 135 -20.61 -15.03 1.95
N PRO A 136 -20.97 -16.08 2.73
CA PRO A 136 -22.05 -15.98 3.72
C PRO A 136 -21.66 -15.21 5.00
N VAL A 137 -20.44 -14.68 5.08
CA VAL A 137 -19.91 -14.06 6.30
C VAL A 137 -20.18 -12.55 6.27
N ALA A 138 -20.99 -12.08 7.22
CA ALA A 138 -21.14 -10.65 7.48
C ALA A 138 -19.79 -10.08 7.96
N PRO A 139 -19.34 -8.93 7.44
CA PRO A 139 -18.13 -8.27 7.91
C PRO A 139 -18.20 -8.05 9.42
N GLN A 140 -17.09 -8.22 10.12
CA GLN A 140 -17.03 -7.88 11.54
C GLN A 140 -17.22 -6.38 11.70
N ALA A 141 -18.19 -5.95 12.52
CA ALA A 141 -18.37 -4.54 12.81
C ALA A 141 -17.08 -3.98 13.46
N PRO A 142 -16.44 -2.95 12.87
CA PRO A 142 -15.23 -2.40 13.44
C PRO A 142 -15.53 -1.69 14.76
N PRO A 143 -14.55 -1.62 15.68
CA PRO A 143 -14.70 -0.85 16.90
C PRO A 143 -14.82 0.65 16.58
N VAL A 144 -15.43 1.40 17.50
CA VAL A 144 -15.58 2.85 17.37
C VAL A 144 -14.24 3.53 17.66
N LEU A 145 -13.64 4.15 16.65
CA LEU A 145 -12.34 4.82 16.74
C LEU A 145 -12.41 6.33 17.00
N THR A 146 -13.60 6.93 17.07
CA THR A 146 -13.77 8.39 17.16
C THR A 146 -12.92 9.05 18.25
N GLY A 147 -12.33 10.20 17.95
CA GLY A 147 -11.47 10.95 18.88
C GLY A 147 -10.01 11.03 18.43
N ALA A 148 -9.18 11.48 19.36
CA ALA A 148 -7.80 11.85 19.11
C ALA A 148 -6.83 10.68 19.30
N TRP A 149 -6.00 10.44 18.29
CA TRP A 149 -4.91 9.46 18.29
C TRP A 149 -3.59 10.17 18.12
N ARG A 150 -2.63 9.91 19.02
CA ARG A 150 -1.33 10.60 19.03
C ARG A 150 -0.17 9.64 19.24
N GLY A 151 0.97 9.96 18.64
CA GLY A 151 2.22 9.25 18.84
C GLY A 151 3.39 10.04 18.28
N GLN A 152 4.60 9.49 18.47
CA GLN A 152 5.86 10.14 18.14
C GLN A 152 6.70 9.24 17.23
N PRO A 153 6.38 9.16 15.92
CA PRO A 153 7.20 8.41 14.98
C PRO A 153 8.57 9.06 14.77
N GLN A 154 9.53 8.23 14.38
CA GLN A 154 10.76 8.69 13.77
C GLN A 154 10.65 8.59 12.25
N ALA A 155 10.93 9.69 11.56
CA ALA A 155 10.96 9.76 10.11
C ALA A 155 12.38 10.04 9.60
N ALA A 156 12.77 9.38 8.50
CA ALA A 156 14.05 9.64 7.86
C ALA A 156 14.04 11.00 7.15
N GLN A 157 15.06 11.82 7.40
CA GLN A 157 15.39 13.00 6.59
C GLN A 157 16.83 12.91 6.09
N PRO A 158 17.22 13.64 5.03
CA PRO A 158 18.59 13.65 4.54
C PRO A 158 19.64 13.97 5.62
N ALA A 159 19.33 14.89 6.55
CA ALA A 159 20.23 15.30 7.63
C ALA A 159 20.30 14.28 8.79
N GLY A 160 19.28 13.45 8.98
CA GLY A 160 19.15 12.54 10.12
C GLY A 160 17.70 12.21 10.43
N PRO A 161 17.44 11.39 11.45
CA PRO A 161 16.07 11.10 11.89
C PRO A 161 15.46 12.35 12.52
N ILE A 162 14.18 12.58 12.26
CA ILE A 162 13.39 13.59 12.98
C ILE A 162 12.25 12.89 13.73
N THR A 163 11.94 13.40 14.92
CA THR A 163 10.74 13.01 15.66
C THR A 163 9.71 14.12 15.52
N ALA A 164 8.62 13.84 14.81
CA ALA A 164 7.53 14.77 14.61
C ALA A 164 6.23 14.13 15.11
N PRO A 165 5.40 14.83 15.91
CA PRO A 165 4.14 14.27 16.39
C PRO A 165 3.23 13.89 15.21
N LEU A 166 2.72 12.66 15.21
CA LEU A 166 1.64 12.25 14.32
C LEU A 166 0.32 12.40 15.07
N CYS A 167 -0.56 13.26 14.55
CA CYS A 167 -1.83 13.58 15.19
C CYS A 167 -3.00 13.26 14.25
N LEU A 168 -3.72 12.18 14.55
CA LEU A 168 -4.87 11.76 13.77
C LEU A 168 -6.15 11.94 14.58
N ASP A 169 -7.11 12.70 14.05
CA ASP A 169 -8.44 12.85 14.65
C ASP A 169 -9.48 12.09 13.84
N VAL A 170 -10.04 11.03 14.43
CA VAL A 170 -11.17 10.30 13.82
C VAL A 170 -12.44 11.06 14.14
N ILE A 171 -12.96 11.80 13.17
CA ILE A 171 -14.05 12.74 13.38
C ILE A 171 -15.42 12.17 13.00
N ARG A 172 -15.45 11.13 12.16
CA ARG A 172 -16.67 10.46 11.73
C ARG A 172 -16.35 9.00 11.38
N GLN A 173 -17.25 8.12 11.77
CA GLN A 173 -17.24 6.71 11.39
C GLN A 173 -18.68 6.28 11.07
N ASP A 174 -18.87 5.61 9.93
CA ASP A 174 -20.16 5.06 9.49
C ASP A 174 -19.93 3.60 9.07
N GLY A 175 -20.23 2.67 9.97
CA GLY A 175 -19.86 1.27 9.82
C GLY A 175 -18.35 1.10 9.60
N ALA A 176 -17.98 0.57 8.43
CA ALA A 176 -16.60 0.38 8.01
C ALA A 176 -15.92 1.66 7.48
N LEU A 177 -16.66 2.72 7.19
CA LEU A 177 -16.12 3.95 6.61
C LEU A 177 -15.60 4.88 7.70
N VAL A 178 -14.45 5.51 7.45
CA VAL A 178 -13.80 6.42 8.40
C VAL A 178 -13.36 7.72 7.71
N TRP A 179 -13.55 8.84 8.41
CA TRP A 179 -13.00 10.14 8.07
C TRP A 179 -12.07 10.57 9.19
N LEU A 180 -10.82 10.84 8.82
CA LEU A 180 -9.77 11.30 9.73
C LEU A 180 -9.24 12.66 9.29
N ASP A 181 -8.84 13.48 10.25
CA ASP A 181 -7.99 14.64 10.00
C ASP A 181 -6.55 14.29 10.40
N ASP A 182 -5.62 14.43 9.46
CA ASP A 182 -4.18 14.44 9.75
C ASP A 182 -3.76 15.86 10.10
N ILE A 183 -3.32 16.07 11.34
CA ILE A 183 -2.93 17.36 11.87
C ILE A 183 -1.40 17.39 12.00
N TRP A 184 -0.76 18.24 11.23
CA TRP A 184 0.69 18.25 11.12
C TRP A 184 1.23 19.67 10.95
N VAL A 185 2.49 19.85 11.32
CA VAL A 185 3.23 21.10 11.14
C VAL A 185 4.16 20.90 9.95
N PRO A 186 4.03 21.72 8.88
CA PRO A 186 4.91 21.61 7.73
C PRO A 186 6.38 21.81 8.10
N VAL A 187 7.26 21.13 7.39
CA VAL A 187 8.70 21.26 7.55
C VAL A 187 9.27 21.95 6.32
N ASP A 188 10.14 22.94 6.53
CA ASP A 188 10.84 23.62 5.44
C ASP A 188 11.72 22.61 4.66
N PRO A 189 11.52 22.43 3.34
CA PRO A 189 12.23 21.40 2.59
C PRO A 189 13.74 21.61 2.46
N ALA A 190 14.23 22.85 2.61
CA ALA A 190 15.65 23.17 2.47
C ALA A 190 16.40 22.99 3.80
N THR A 191 15.75 23.29 4.92
CA THR A 191 16.37 23.35 6.25
C THR A 191 15.94 22.21 7.17
N GLY A 192 14.82 21.54 6.88
CA GLY A 192 14.24 20.54 7.77
C GLY A 192 13.61 21.11 9.03
N ALA A 193 13.44 22.44 9.13
CA ALA A 193 12.87 23.09 10.32
C ALA A 193 11.33 23.12 10.28
N PRO A 194 10.63 22.81 11.38
CA PRO A 194 9.17 22.90 11.43
C PRO A 194 8.71 24.36 11.35
N SER A 195 7.58 24.58 10.68
CA SER A 195 6.93 25.89 10.59
C SER A 195 6.47 26.37 11.97
N THR A 196 6.78 27.62 12.29
CA THR A 196 6.32 28.26 13.54
C THR A 196 4.99 28.99 13.38
N LYS A 197 4.45 29.05 12.16
CA LYS A 197 3.26 29.86 11.81
C LYS A 197 2.11 29.05 11.25
N GLU A 198 2.34 27.81 10.87
CA GLU A 198 1.40 27.02 10.09
C GLU A 198 1.12 25.69 10.77
N LEU A 199 -0.17 25.44 11.03
CA LEU A 199 -0.70 24.15 11.41
C LEU A 199 -1.65 23.72 10.29
N ARG A 200 -1.40 22.55 9.72
CA ARG A 200 -2.22 21.99 8.65
C ARG A 200 -3.15 20.92 9.17
N ARG A 201 -4.25 20.78 8.44
CA ARG A 201 -5.26 19.76 8.66
C ARG A 201 -5.69 19.22 7.32
N ASP A 202 -5.27 18.00 7.02
CA ASP A 202 -5.64 17.32 5.79
C ASP A 202 -6.70 16.26 6.07
N ARG A 203 -7.83 16.35 5.37
CA ARG A 203 -8.86 15.32 5.44
C ARG A 203 -8.38 14.06 4.73
N MET A 204 -8.44 12.94 5.45
CA MET A 204 -8.23 11.59 4.96
C MET A 204 -9.49 10.78 5.06
N MET A 205 -9.67 9.86 4.12
CA MET A 205 -10.88 9.04 4.03
C MET A 205 -10.51 7.63 3.66
N GLY A 206 -11.28 6.67 4.19
CA GLY A 206 -11.01 5.28 3.93
C GLY A 206 -11.97 4.30 4.57
N SER A 207 -11.63 3.01 4.55
CA SER A 207 -12.45 2.00 5.20
C SER A 207 -11.64 0.91 5.88
N PHE A 208 -12.31 0.22 6.80
CA PHE A 208 -11.86 -1.06 7.35
C PHE A 208 -12.01 -2.19 6.35
N ASP A 209 -11.18 -3.21 6.52
CA ASP A 209 -11.29 -4.52 5.88
C ASP A 209 -12.40 -5.37 6.54
N SER A 210 -12.65 -6.56 5.99
CA SER A 210 -13.68 -7.48 6.50
C SER A 210 -13.43 -7.97 7.93
N SER A 211 -12.19 -7.86 8.42
CA SER A 211 -11.82 -8.21 9.80
C SER A 211 -12.20 -7.12 10.81
N GLY A 212 -12.44 -5.89 10.35
CA GLY A 212 -12.69 -4.73 11.22
C GLY A 212 -11.47 -4.32 12.05
N ARG A 213 -10.28 -4.89 11.79
CA ARG A 213 -9.04 -4.62 12.53
C ARG A 213 -8.02 -3.83 11.73
N LYS A 214 -8.11 -3.86 10.40
CA LYS A 214 -7.22 -3.09 9.53
C LYS A 214 -8.03 -2.11 8.71
N ALA A 215 -7.48 -0.93 8.48
CA ALA A 215 -8.05 0.05 7.59
C ALA A 215 -6.99 0.63 6.67
N VAL A 216 -7.44 1.20 5.56
CA VAL A 216 -6.61 2.05 4.71
C VAL A 216 -7.28 3.40 4.61
N VAL A 217 -6.53 4.48 4.78
CA VAL A 217 -6.98 5.86 4.53
C VAL A 217 -5.94 6.56 3.67
N VAL A 218 -6.40 7.52 2.86
CA VAL A 218 -5.54 8.25 1.91
C VAL A 218 -5.77 9.75 2.00
N LYS A 219 -4.72 10.50 1.62
CA LYS A 219 -4.76 11.91 1.21
C LYS A 219 -3.81 12.09 0.03
N ALA A 220 -3.73 13.30 -0.49
CA ALA A 220 -2.88 13.63 -1.62
C ALA A 220 -1.44 13.10 -1.42
N ASN A 221 -1.06 12.17 -2.30
CA ASN A 221 0.26 11.54 -2.37
C ASN A 221 0.67 10.69 -1.16
N ALA A 222 -0.22 10.42 -0.21
CA ALA A 222 0.07 9.66 0.99
C ALA A 222 -1.03 8.63 1.31
N ARG A 223 -0.59 7.46 1.77
CA ARG A 223 -1.46 6.37 2.19
C ARG A 223 -1.05 5.93 3.58
N TYR A 224 -2.05 5.69 4.41
CA TYR A 224 -1.91 5.20 5.77
C TYR A 224 -2.57 3.83 5.82
N SER A 225 -1.85 2.84 6.35
CA SER A 225 -2.46 1.60 6.79
C SER A 225 -2.55 1.59 8.30
N LEU A 226 -3.77 1.39 8.79
CA LEU A 226 -4.09 1.34 10.20
C LEU A 226 -4.26 -0.12 10.59
N GLU A 227 -3.62 -0.54 11.68
CA GLU A 227 -3.79 -1.85 12.29
C GLU A 227 -4.10 -1.65 13.77
N LEU A 228 -5.32 -1.97 14.18
CA LEU A 228 -5.67 -1.92 15.58
C LEU A 228 -4.94 -3.04 16.32
N LEU A 229 -4.24 -2.68 17.39
CA LEU A 229 -3.53 -3.62 18.27
C LEU A 229 -4.37 -3.91 19.51
N GLU A 230 -4.83 -2.84 20.17
CA GLU A 230 -5.68 -2.84 21.36
C GLU A 230 -6.80 -1.80 21.17
N PRO A 231 -7.87 -1.79 21.98
CA PRO A 231 -8.97 -0.83 21.82
C PRO A 231 -8.55 0.66 21.80
N ASP A 232 -7.43 0.98 22.44
CA ASP A 232 -6.85 2.32 22.55
C ASP A 232 -5.48 2.43 21.87
N ARG A 233 -5.00 1.40 21.17
CA ARG A 233 -3.65 1.35 20.58
C ARG A 233 -3.67 0.90 19.12
N MET A 234 -3.01 1.67 18.26
CA MET A 234 -3.02 1.44 16.81
C MET A 234 -1.61 1.56 16.24
N LEU A 235 -1.26 0.65 15.34
CA LEU A 235 -0.08 0.77 14.48
C LEU A 235 -0.49 1.46 13.18
N VAL A 236 0.32 2.41 12.76
CA VAL A 236 0.16 3.15 11.51
C VAL A 236 1.39 2.92 10.64
N GLU A 237 1.19 2.41 9.43
CA GLU A 237 2.16 2.44 8.34
C GLU A 237 1.86 3.67 7.48
N PHE A 238 2.75 4.66 7.52
CA PHE A 238 2.67 5.83 6.66
C PHE A 238 3.58 5.67 5.44
N VAL A 239 3.05 5.93 4.26
CA VAL A 239 3.82 5.98 3.02
C VAL A 239 3.40 7.18 2.19
N ARG A 240 4.34 8.08 1.91
CA ARG A 240 4.21 9.20 0.99
C ARG A 240 5.09 8.98 -0.23
N ILE A 241 4.52 9.04 -1.42
CA ILE A 241 5.22 8.84 -2.70
C ILE A 241 5.54 10.17 -3.41
N GLY A 242 5.41 11.30 -2.72
CA GLY A 242 5.77 12.62 -3.21
C GLY A 242 4.87 13.73 -2.66
N GLY A 243 5.02 14.92 -3.22
CA GLY A 243 4.30 16.12 -2.81
C GLY A 243 5.15 17.37 -3.06
N LYS A 244 4.53 18.55 -3.00
CA LYS A 244 5.24 19.84 -3.08
C LYS A 244 5.87 20.25 -1.75
N GLU A 245 5.34 19.75 -0.65
CA GLU A 245 5.61 20.24 0.70
C GLU A 245 6.41 19.25 1.55
N GLU A 246 6.27 17.97 1.28
CA GLU A 246 7.03 16.91 1.93
C GLU A 246 7.59 15.97 0.87
N ALA A 247 8.86 15.60 1.04
CA ALA A 247 9.51 14.61 0.20
C ALA A 247 8.87 13.22 0.37
N ALA A 248 9.13 12.32 -0.57
CA ALA A 248 8.73 10.93 -0.42
C ALA A 248 9.45 10.30 0.78
N MET A 249 8.68 9.62 1.63
CA MET A 249 9.18 8.94 2.82
C MET A 249 8.17 7.89 3.29
N ALA A 250 8.64 6.96 4.11
CA ALA A 250 7.80 6.05 4.85
C ALA A 250 8.25 5.98 6.32
N PHE A 251 7.32 5.67 7.22
CA PHE A 251 7.63 5.37 8.62
C PHE A 251 6.49 4.57 9.25
N TYR A 252 6.75 4.05 10.45
CA TYR A 252 5.73 3.47 11.31
C TYR A 252 5.53 4.33 12.55
N ALA A 253 4.29 4.41 13.01
CA ALA A 253 3.93 5.07 14.26
C ALA A 253 3.05 4.13 15.09
N LEU A 254 3.30 4.08 16.39
CA LEU A 254 2.31 3.58 17.35
C LEU A 254 1.54 4.79 17.87
N LEU A 255 0.21 4.72 17.84
CA LEU A 255 -0.68 5.77 18.31
C LEU A 255 -1.50 5.26 19.50
N ARG A 256 -1.70 6.15 20.47
CA ARG A 256 -2.57 5.96 21.63
C ARG A 256 -3.79 6.85 21.50
N ARG A 257 -4.97 6.34 21.85
CA ARG A 257 -6.20 7.13 21.92
C ARG A 257 -6.20 7.99 23.19
N ASN A 258 -6.53 9.27 23.06
CA ASN A 258 -6.61 10.25 24.17
C ASN A 258 -5.33 10.35 25.03
N GLY A 259 -4.19 9.99 24.45
CA GLY A 259 -2.87 10.04 25.07
C GLY A 259 -1.81 10.04 23.98
N THR A 260 -0.55 10.16 24.36
CA THR A 260 0.56 10.08 23.39
C THR A 260 1.36 8.82 23.66
N GLU A 261 1.42 7.93 22.66
CA GLU A 261 2.35 6.81 22.73
C GLU A 261 3.79 7.34 22.58
N PRO A 262 4.73 6.93 23.46
CA PRO A 262 6.12 7.32 23.31
C PRO A 262 6.74 6.71 22.04
N GLU A 263 7.90 7.21 21.67
CA GLU A 263 8.70 6.63 20.60
C GLU A 263 8.93 5.12 20.84
N PRO A 264 8.75 4.26 19.83
CA PRO A 264 9.01 2.84 19.98
C PRO A 264 10.48 2.58 20.29
N ALA A 265 10.75 1.79 21.33
CA ALA A 265 12.10 1.39 21.68
C ALA A 265 12.73 0.57 20.55
N ALA A 266 13.94 0.94 20.11
CA ALA A 266 14.67 0.25 19.05
C ALA A 266 15.34 -1.07 19.48
N THR A 267 15.00 -1.61 20.66
CA THR A 267 15.79 -2.62 21.39
C THR A 267 15.92 -3.99 20.70
N ALA A 268 15.26 -4.21 19.56
CA ALA A 268 15.36 -5.44 18.77
C ALA A 268 15.35 -5.20 17.24
N ALA A 269 15.68 -4.00 16.77
CA ALA A 269 15.67 -3.70 15.34
C ALA A 269 16.70 -4.58 14.58
N PRO A 270 16.29 -5.36 13.56
CA PRO A 270 17.23 -6.11 12.73
C PRO A 270 18.17 -5.17 11.99
N ASP A 271 19.44 -5.56 11.86
CA ASP A 271 20.39 -4.81 11.04
C ASP A 271 20.11 -5.05 9.56
N MET A 272 19.64 -4.02 8.88
CA MET A 272 19.30 -4.04 7.45
C MET A 272 20.43 -3.55 6.55
N ARG A 273 21.52 -3.02 7.11
CA ARG A 273 22.60 -2.40 6.32
C ARG A 273 23.21 -3.39 5.34
N GLY A 274 23.59 -2.87 4.18
CA GLY A 274 24.20 -3.64 3.09
C GLY A 274 23.27 -3.80 1.88
N SER A 275 23.62 -4.72 1.00
CA SER A 275 22.92 -4.95 -0.26
C SER A 275 21.97 -6.15 -0.17
N TRP A 276 20.78 -5.98 -0.72
CA TRP A 276 19.74 -6.98 -0.85
C TRP A 276 19.38 -7.10 -2.33
N GLU A 277 19.58 -8.27 -2.92
CA GLU A 277 19.42 -8.47 -4.36
C GLU A 277 18.60 -9.73 -4.64
N GLY A 278 17.85 -9.70 -5.73
CA GLY A 278 17.08 -10.82 -6.22
C GLY A 278 16.58 -10.57 -7.63
N GLU A 279 15.95 -11.58 -8.20
CA GLU A 279 15.26 -11.46 -9.48
C GLU A 279 13.85 -10.91 -9.24
N SER A 280 13.47 -9.90 -10.02
CA SER A 280 12.10 -9.45 -10.14
C SER A 280 11.53 -9.84 -11.50
N ARG A 281 10.25 -10.19 -11.50
CA ARG A 281 9.46 -10.36 -12.73
C ARG A 281 8.22 -9.51 -12.59
N TYR A 282 7.88 -8.77 -13.62
CA TYR A 282 6.69 -7.92 -13.64
C TYR A 282 6.01 -7.97 -15.00
N ALA A 283 4.70 -7.75 -14.98
CA ALA A 283 3.87 -7.68 -16.18
C ALA A 283 4.10 -6.34 -16.88
N MET A 284 4.26 -6.38 -18.21
CA MET A 284 4.19 -5.21 -19.09
C MET A 284 3.13 -5.47 -20.18
N PRO A 285 2.59 -4.43 -20.85
CA PRO A 285 1.62 -4.61 -21.92
C PRO A 285 2.15 -5.52 -23.04
N SER A 286 3.45 -5.43 -23.35
CA SER A 286 4.13 -6.25 -24.36
C SER A 286 4.42 -7.69 -23.91
N GLY A 287 4.31 -7.99 -22.62
CA GLY A 287 4.64 -9.31 -22.06
C GLY A 287 5.42 -9.22 -20.73
N PRO A 288 5.86 -10.36 -20.20
CA PRO A 288 6.64 -10.39 -18.97
C PRO A 288 8.04 -9.81 -19.17
N VAL A 289 8.51 -9.03 -18.20
CA VAL A 289 9.91 -8.57 -18.14
C VAL A 289 10.54 -9.11 -16.86
N ALA A 290 11.75 -9.64 -16.99
CA ALA A 290 12.60 -10.02 -15.86
C ALA A 290 13.69 -8.96 -15.70
N SER A 291 13.97 -8.58 -14.46
CA SER A 291 15.03 -7.64 -14.11
C SER A 291 15.70 -8.05 -12.81
N ARG A 292 16.83 -7.43 -12.53
CA ARG A 292 17.42 -7.48 -11.19
C ARG A 292 16.81 -6.38 -10.35
N PHE A 293 16.36 -6.74 -9.16
CA PHE A 293 15.87 -5.79 -8.18
C PHE A 293 16.83 -5.77 -7.00
N ARG A 294 17.35 -4.59 -6.69
CA ARG A 294 18.35 -4.42 -5.64
C ARG A 294 18.03 -3.21 -4.77
N LEU A 295 18.04 -3.46 -3.47
CA LEU A 295 17.99 -2.44 -2.43
C LEU A 295 19.34 -2.35 -1.75
N GLU A 296 19.84 -1.13 -1.53
CA GLU A 296 21.11 -0.91 -0.84
C GLU A 296 20.88 0.00 0.38
N VAL A 297 20.83 -0.59 1.57
CA VAL A 297 20.64 0.14 2.83
C VAL A 297 21.98 0.70 3.28
N LYS A 298 22.15 2.01 3.13
CA LYS A 298 23.43 2.71 3.39
C LYS A 298 23.58 3.13 4.84
N ARG A 299 22.46 3.47 5.49
CA ARG A 299 22.42 3.98 6.86
C ARG A 299 21.17 3.45 7.54
N GLN A 300 21.33 3.08 8.81
CA GLN A 300 20.24 2.72 9.69
C GLN A 300 20.52 3.33 11.07
N GLU A 301 19.52 4.01 11.62
CA GLU A 301 19.58 4.59 12.97
C GLU A 301 18.30 4.22 13.70
N GLY A 302 18.41 3.28 14.65
CA GLY A 302 17.25 2.66 15.28
C GLY A 302 16.35 1.98 14.23
N LEU A 303 15.11 2.47 14.13
CA LEU A 303 14.11 1.99 13.18
C LEU A 303 14.15 2.73 11.84
N VAL A 304 14.97 3.78 11.69
CA VAL A 304 14.98 4.65 10.51
C VAL A 304 15.98 4.14 9.47
N LEU A 305 15.59 4.15 8.19
CA LEU A 305 16.37 3.60 7.08
C LEU A 305 16.60 4.63 5.97
N TRP A 306 17.85 4.67 5.48
CA TRP A 306 18.21 5.30 4.21
C TRP A 306 18.76 4.25 3.28
N ALA A 307 18.14 4.13 2.11
CA ALA A 307 18.54 3.15 1.10
C ALA A 307 18.62 3.79 -0.29
N ASP A 308 19.17 3.05 -1.25
CA ASP A 308 18.96 3.28 -2.67
C ASP A 308 18.11 2.15 -3.25
N ASP A 309 17.18 2.52 -4.13
CA ASP A 309 16.70 1.62 -5.17
C ASP A 309 17.72 1.60 -6.31
N VAL A 310 18.26 0.43 -6.62
CA VAL A 310 19.20 0.23 -7.72
C VAL A 310 18.54 -0.62 -8.79
N TYR A 311 18.24 0.01 -9.92
CA TYR A 311 17.43 -0.62 -10.97
C TYR A 311 17.97 -0.28 -12.37
N TYR A 312 17.68 -1.16 -13.32
CA TYR A 312 17.98 -0.95 -14.73
C TYR A 312 16.72 -0.37 -15.40
N PRO A 313 16.75 0.88 -15.92
CA PRO A 313 15.58 1.48 -16.53
C PRO A 313 15.14 0.71 -17.77
N ILE A 314 13.83 0.72 -18.05
CA ILE A 314 13.31 0.23 -19.33
C ILE A 314 13.45 1.35 -20.37
N ASP A 315 14.09 1.06 -21.49
CA ASP A 315 14.10 1.93 -22.66
C ASP A 315 12.66 2.03 -23.21
N PRO A 316 12.07 3.22 -23.21
CA PRO A 316 10.69 3.40 -23.63
C PRO A 316 10.46 3.21 -25.13
N ALA A 317 11.51 3.22 -25.97
CA ALA A 317 11.39 2.97 -27.40
C ALA A 317 11.39 1.47 -27.73
N THR A 318 12.18 0.68 -26.99
CA THR A 318 12.41 -0.75 -27.29
C THR A 318 11.72 -1.68 -26.30
N GLY A 319 11.33 -1.19 -25.12
CA GLY A 319 10.81 -2.00 -24.01
C GLY A 319 11.88 -2.86 -23.33
N GLN A 320 13.15 -2.70 -23.69
CA GLN A 320 14.27 -3.48 -23.15
C GLN A 320 14.92 -2.77 -21.96
N LEU A 321 15.60 -3.53 -21.09
CA LEU A 321 16.39 -2.94 -20.01
C LEU A 321 17.62 -2.22 -20.57
N GLN A 322 17.91 -1.04 -20.04
CA GLN A 322 19.15 -0.30 -20.31
C GLN A 322 20.34 -1.00 -19.64
N ALA A 323 21.53 -0.83 -20.22
CA ALA A 323 22.76 -1.44 -19.70
C ALA A 323 23.25 -0.81 -18.39
N GLU A 324 22.97 0.48 -18.18
CA GLU A 324 23.42 1.22 -17.00
C GLU A 324 22.34 1.21 -15.90
N ALA A 325 22.76 0.86 -14.69
CA ALA A 325 21.91 0.94 -13.52
C ALA A 325 21.73 2.40 -13.06
N LYS A 326 20.51 2.77 -12.70
CA LYS A 326 20.21 4.00 -11.97
C LYS A 326 20.09 3.73 -10.48
N ARG A 327 20.34 4.78 -9.70
CA ARG A 327 20.22 4.79 -8.25
C ARG A 327 19.31 5.93 -7.85
N GLU A 328 18.26 5.62 -7.10
CA GLU A 328 17.34 6.62 -6.57
C GLU A 328 17.23 6.46 -5.05
N PRO A 329 17.35 7.55 -4.27
CA PRO A 329 17.31 7.47 -2.83
C PRO A 329 15.91 7.08 -2.33
N LEU A 330 15.92 6.27 -1.27
CA LEU A 330 14.75 5.79 -0.55
C LEU A 330 14.85 6.19 0.92
N LEU A 331 13.74 6.67 1.46
CA LEU A 331 13.59 7.01 2.86
C LEU A 331 12.48 6.18 3.48
N GLY A 332 12.74 5.61 4.66
CA GLY A 332 11.81 4.67 5.25
C GLY A 332 12.10 4.32 6.69
N GLY A 333 11.42 3.27 7.16
CA GLY A 333 11.63 2.73 8.48
C GLY A 333 11.16 1.29 8.63
N LEU A 334 11.61 0.69 9.72
CA LEU A 334 11.23 -0.63 10.18
C LEU A 334 9.93 -0.56 10.97
N ARG A 335 9.14 -1.62 10.83
CA ARG A 335 8.01 -1.88 11.72
C ARG A 335 8.56 -2.09 13.15
N PRO A 336 7.90 -1.57 14.21
CA PRO A 336 8.44 -1.63 15.57
C PRO A 336 8.69 -3.04 16.13
N ASP A 337 8.00 -4.06 15.59
CA ASP A 337 8.21 -5.47 15.94
C ASP A 337 9.39 -6.12 15.18
N GLY A 338 10.04 -5.38 14.28
CA GLY A 338 11.19 -5.85 13.52
C GLY A 338 10.86 -6.87 12.44
N THR A 339 9.59 -7.15 12.12
CA THR A 339 9.23 -8.20 11.14
C THR A 339 9.25 -7.72 9.70
N GLY A 340 9.48 -6.43 9.45
CA GLY A 340 9.41 -5.83 8.14
C GLY A 340 9.60 -4.33 8.18
N GLY A 341 9.28 -3.66 7.08
CA GLY A 341 9.37 -2.22 6.98
C GLY A 341 8.84 -1.67 5.67
N ALA A 342 8.99 -0.36 5.51
CA ALA A 342 8.57 0.35 4.31
C ALA A 342 9.62 1.40 3.93
N LEU A 343 9.84 1.55 2.63
CA LEU A 343 10.70 2.55 2.01
C LEU A 343 9.91 3.26 0.92
N SER A 344 10.18 4.54 0.69
CA SER A 344 9.50 5.32 -0.33
C SER A 344 10.45 6.21 -1.09
N LYS A 345 10.15 6.39 -2.38
CA LYS A 345 10.73 7.41 -3.27
C LYS A 345 9.61 8.09 -4.03
N THR A 346 9.95 9.10 -4.82
CA THR A 346 8.99 9.73 -5.71
C THR A 346 8.36 8.68 -6.63
N ASP A 347 7.02 8.68 -6.68
CA ASP A 347 6.16 7.83 -7.50
C ASP A 347 6.09 6.34 -7.13
N ALA A 348 6.88 5.88 -6.15
CA ALA A 348 6.95 4.47 -5.82
C ALA A 348 7.23 4.18 -4.35
N ARG A 349 6.81 2.99 -3.92
CA ARG A 349 7.03 2.47 -2.57
C ARG A 349 7.49 1.02 -2.59
N PHE A 350 8.12 0.64 -1.49
CA PHE A 350 8.55 -0.70 -1.18
C PHE A 350 8.03 -1.04 0.21
N VAL A 351 7.29 -2.13 0.34
CA VAL A 351 6.97 -2.71 1.65
C VAL A 351 7.63 -4.07 1.69
N PHE A 352 8.32 -4.39 2.78
CA PHE A 352 9.02 -5.66 2.90
C PHE A 352 8.67 -6.39 4.19
N THR A 353 8.71 -7.70 4.11
CA THR A 353 8.61 -8.61 5.26
C THR A 353 9.91 -9.41 5.35
N LEU A 354 10.51 -9.48 6.53
CA LEU A 354 11.66 -10.32 6.77
C LEU A 354 11.22 -11.78 6.84
N LEU A 355 11.83 -12.61 6.01
CA LEU A 355 11.64 -14.07 6.01
C LEU A 355 12.73 -14.77 6.84
N GLY A 356 13.85 -14.07 7.07
CA GLY A 356 14.96 -14.47 7.91
C GLY A 356 16.00 -13.36 7.97
N PRO A 357 17.14 -13.59 8.66
CA PRO A 357 18.20 -12.59 8.80
C PRO A 357 18.77 -12.11 7.46
N ASP A 358 18.88 -13.01 6.49
CA ASP A 358 19.51 -12.76 5.19
C ASP A 358 18.51 -12.86 4.03
N ARG A 359 17.19 -12.82 4.30
CA ARG A 359 16.17 -12.97 3.27
C ARG A 359 14.91 -12.18 3.57
N LEU A 360 14.38 -11.48 2.56
CA LEU A 360 13.14 -10.72 2.67
C LEU A 360 12.24 -10.89 1.44
N LEU A 361 10.94 -10.71 1.64
CA LEU A 361 9.94 -10.54 0.59
C LEU A 361 9.66 -9.06 0.44
N ALA A 362 9.90 -8.51 -0.75
CA ALA A 362 9.60 -7.13 -1.10
C ALA A 362 8.36 -7.05 -2.01
N GLU A 363 7.45 -6.15 -1.68
CA GLU A 363 6.37 -5.65 -2.51
C GLU A 363 6.79 -4.28 -3.07
N PHE A 364 6.95 -4.18 -4.39
CA PHE A 364 7.14 -2.91 -5.07
C PHE A 364 5.82 -2.42 -5.65
N VAL A 365 5.53 -1.13 -5.50
CA VAL A 365 4.42 -0.46 -6.18
C VAL A 365 4.88 0.90 -6.69
N GLY A 366 4.97 1.05 -8.01
CA GLY A 366 5.06 2.34 -8.72
C GLY A 366 3.69 2.73 -9.26
N MET A 367 3.14 3.86 -8.79
CA MET A 367 1.76 4.27 -9.11
C MET A 367 1.67 5.37 -10.17
N ARG A 368 2.80 6.02 -10.51
CA ARG A 368 2.83 7.00 -11.60
C ARG A 368 3.66 6.44 -12.74
N GLY A 369 3.01 6.24 -13.89
CA GLY A 369 3.71 5.92 -15.11
C GLY A 369 4.61 7.09 -15.50
N LYS A 370 5.81 6.78 -16.00
CA LYS A 370 6.55 7.76 -16.82
C LYS A 370 6.05 7.59 -18.24
N GLU A 371 6.07 8.62 -19.09
CA GLU A 371 5.37 8.76 -20.41
C GLU A 371 5.23 7.50 -21.31
N LYS A 372 6.02 6.44 -21.11
CA LYS A 372 5.98 5.15 -21.82
C LYS A 372 6.20 3.89 -20.95
N VAL A 373 6.31 4.02 -19.62
CA VAL A 373 6.38 2.90 -18.68
C VAL A 373 5.13 2.96 -17.81
N PRO A 374 4.21 1.97 -17.90
CA PRO A 374 2.99 1.98 -17.12
C PRO A 374 3.30 1.82 -15.62
N PRO A 375 2.35 2.20 -14.75
CA PRO A 375 2.36 1.81 -13.34
C PRO A 375 2.64 0.32 -13.20
N MET A 376 3.49 -0.02 -12.26
CA MET A 376 4.00 -1.38 -12.12
C MET A 376 4.04 -1.78 -10.65
N CYS A 377 3.68 -3.02 -10.38
CA CYS A 377 3.85 -3.61 -9.07
C CYS A 377 4.25 -5.07 -9.19
N PHE A 378 5.04 -5.53 -8.24
CA PHE A 378 5.49 -6.91 -8.21
C PHE A 378 5.94 -7.32 -6.81
N TYR A 379 5.97 -8.63 -6.59
CA TYR A 379 6.71 -9.23 -5.48
C TYR A 379 8.08 -9.72 -5.95
N ALA A 380 9.07 -9.59 -5.08
CA ALA A 380 10.43 -10.11 -5.28
C ALA A 380 10.97 -10.66 -3.96
N ILE A 381 11.71 -11.77 -4.04
CA ILE A 381 12.49 -12.27 -2.91
C ILE A 381 13.89 -11.71 -3.06
N LEU A 382 14.38 -11.04 -2.01
CA LEU A 382 15.74 -10.52 -1.97
C LEU A 382 16.55 -11.27 -0.92
N ASP A 383 17.75 -11.67 -1.30
CA ASP A 383 18.73 -12.25 -0.42
C ASP A 383 19.80 -11.21 -0.09
N ARG A 384 20.33 -11.26 1.14
CA ARG A 384 21.40 -10.37 1.57
C ARG A 384 22.70 -10.78 0.89
N HIS A 385 23.31 -9.86 0.16
CA HIS A 385 24.64 -10.05 -0.37
C HIS A 385 25.66 -9.55 0.65
N ARG A 386 26.35 -10.49 1.30
CA ARG A 386 27.52 -10.17 2.14
C ARG A 386 28.74 -10.15 1.21
N PRO A 387 29.57 -9.08 1.24
CA PRO A 387 30.78 -8.99 0.43
C PRO A 387 31.78 -10.11 0.74
#